data_AF-A0A2G5LMX3-F1
#
_entry.id   AF-A0A2G5LMX3-F1
#
_cell.length_a   1.000
_cell.length_b   1.000
_cell.length_c   1.000
_cell.angle_alpha   90.00
_cell.angle_beta   90.00
_cell.angle_gamma   90.00
#
_symmetry.space_group_name_H-M   'P 1'
#
loop_
_entity.id
_entity.type
_entity.pdbx_description
1 polymer ?
#
loop_
_entity_poly.entity_id
_entity_poly.type
_entity_poly.pdbx_seq_one_letter_code
_entity_poly.pdbx_strand_id
1 'polypeptide(L)'
;MERHLYRFRPAARLLGKDATDSEDAVQGELEKLEIYFAPPDQLNDPLEGYKEIYWSGDEIIWKNLFRHYLLVLAIRSWQCDETVRFGTPLPKELPVEKFPGNLQGVLLHAYQEMDSLLSSNEIIKGYIKAFAKNENKHYRPEVAFYLATLHTRFLSVVLLVNNKHGLSGSYAVEIPTDPLGDSELHLQAIANIEAYDGTCRDLQAYEKIALLNATFAIKTAHIMPGYHQGARDLITAFVPRYLDQLERLMHPQWYVACFMKECNNSAIWGGYGDNHKGICLKYRVLGEAPYMSLEMNRPVGLGYKGVAYSFQNMPFKEVFYDREFSEIDFFRFLGNVSNQALGGFWYNDGAGNFSTKSEWFRTDSAEIRDEHYAKLDFALTSKLPQWESEKEYRLVLNSYLDISEKKHRILKYRFSSLDGVIFGIKTALEDKIKAIRIIKAHCEREGIETFNFYQAYYDPVSKSIQNGLLPLTINDADPGQDDLTESETASVG
;
A
#
# COMPACT_ATOMS: atom_id res chain seq x y z
N MET A 1 -22.61 0.18 26.29
CA MET A 1 -22.73 1.66 26.22
C MET A 1 -22.54 2.02 24.76
N GLU A 2 -23.39 2.83 24.10
CA GLU A 2 -23.22 3.06 22.65
C GLU A 2 -21.89 3.74 22.35
N ARG A 3 -21.00 3.04 21.64
CA ARG A 3 -19.70 3.56 21.23
C ARG A 3 -19.79 4.12 19.82
N HIS A 4 -19.05 5.20 19.63
CA HIS A 4 -19.00 5.91 18.36
C HIS A 4 -17.55 6.09 17.90
N LEU A 5 -17.36 6.04 16.59
CA LEU A 5 -16.12 6.44 15.94
C LEU A 5 -16.42 7.53 14.91
N TYR A 6 -15.43 8.40 14.70
CA TYR A 6 -15.61 9.66 13.98
C TYR A 6 -14.82 9.68 12.67
N ARG A 7 -15.42 10.17 11.58
CA ARG A 7 -14.71 10.34 10.30
C ARG A 7 -14.93 11.72 9.73
N PHE A 8 -13.84 12.48 9.61
CA PHE A 8 -13.84 13.85 9.11
C PHE A 8 -13.75 13.88 7.59
N ARG A 9 -14.61 14.66 6.94
CA ARG A 9 -14.66 14.79 5.48
C ARG A 9 -14.77 16.27 5.07
N PRO A 10 -14.00 16.72 4.06
CA PRO A 10 -14.28 17.99 3.39
C PRO A 10 -15.71 17.98 2.82
N ALA A 11 -16.45 19.08 2.97
CA ALA A 11 -17.85 19.16 2.56
C ALA A 11 -18.03 18.86 1.06
N ALA A 12 -17.16 19.42 0.21
CA ALA A 12 -17.18 19.19 -1.24
C ALA A 12 -17.08 17.70 -1.63
N ARG A 13 -16.32 16.89 -0.87
CA ARG A 13 -16.19 15.45 -1.14
C ARG A 13 -17.37 14.66 -0.57
N LEU A 14 -17.87 15.07 0.59
CA LEU A 14 -18.97 14.39 1.26
C LEU A 14 -20.31 14.62 0.55
N LEU A 15 -20.58 15.85 0.12
CA LEU A 15 -21.85 16.30 -0.43
C LEU A 15 -21.88 16.29 -1.96
N GLY A 16 -20.72 16.19 -2.61
CA GLY A 16 -20.63 16.20 -4.07
C GLY A 16 -20.83 17.59 -4.68
N LYS A 17 -21.04 17.63 -6.00
CA LYS A 17 -21.24 18.87 -6.76
C LYS A 17 -22.61 18.86 -7.43
N ASP A 18 -23.27 20.01 -7.41
CA ASP A 18 -24.50 20.20 -8.17
C ASP A 18 -24.20 20.36 -9.66
N ALA A 19 -25.21 20.12 -10.50
CA ALA A 19 -25.06 20.32 -11.94
C ALA A 19 -24.77 21.80 -12.24
N THR A 20 -23.95 22.02 -13.25
CA THR A 20 -23.71 23.34 -13.86
C THR A 20 -24.14 23.29 -15.31
N ASP A 21 -24.20 24.43 -16.00
CA ASP A 21 -24.53 24.49 -17.43
C ASP A 21 -23.61 23.61 -18.30
N SER A 22 -22.42 23.24 -17.79
CA SER A 22 -21.39 22.47 -18.49
C SER A 22 -21.09 21.09 -17.90
N GLU A 23 -21.57 20.75 -16.70
CA GLU A 23 -21.21 19.50 -16.01
C GLU A 23 -22.42 18.93 -15.27
N ASP A 24 -22.64 17.62 -15.38
CA ASP A 24 -23.68 16.91 -14.64
C ASP A 24 -23.40 16.91 -13.13
N ALA A 25 -24.46 16.77 -12.32
CA ALA A 25 -24.33 16.63 -10.88
C ALA A 25 -23.52 15.38 -10.51
N VAL A 26 -22.61 15.53 -9.54
CA VAL A 26 -21.79 14.43 -9.02
C VAL A 26 -22.19 14.18 -7.59
N GLN A 27 -22.91 13.09 -7.36
CA GLN A 27 -23.30 12.64 -6.02
C GLN A 27 -22.09 12.41 -5.11
N GLY A 28 -22.16 12.92 -3.88
CA GLY A 28 -21.14 12.77 -2.85
C GLY A 28 -21.16 11.42 -2.13
N GLU A 29 -20.21 11.25 -1.21
CA GLU A 29 -20.06 10.01 -0.43
C GLU A 29 -21.23 9.76 0.54
N LEU A 30 -21.85 10.82 1.08
CA LEU A 30 -22.97 10.69 2.01
C LEU A 30 -24.20 10.11 1.33
N GLU A 31 -24.52 10.61 0.13
CA GLU A 31 -25.68 10.16 -0.65
C GLU A 31 -25.53 8.71 -1.14
N LYS A 32 -24.29 8.28 -1.41
CA LYS A 32 -23.98 6.91 -1.84
C LYS A 32 -23.75 5.95 -0.68
N LEU A 33 -23.62 6.46 0.54
CA LEU A 33 -23.20 5.73 1.75
C LEU A 33 -21.88 4.98 1.54
N GLU A 34 -20.88 5.69 1.00
CA GLU A 34 -19.63 5.10 0.55
C GLU A 34 -18.43 5.54 1.38
N ILE A 35 -17.53 4.60 1.66
CA ILE A 35 -16.23 4.86 2.29
C ILE A 35 -15.14 4.35 1.34
N TYR A 36 -14.27 5.28 0.94
CA TYR A 36 -13.05 4.94 0.21
C TYR A 36 -11.96 4.43 1.17
N PHE A 37 -11.36 3.30 0.79
CA PHE A 37 -10.19 2.70 1.42
C PHE A 37 -8.93 3.11 0.63
N ALA A 38 -8.13 3.95 1.26
CA ALA A 38 -6.95 4.55 0.64
C ALA A 38 -5.79 3.53 0.57
N PRO A 39 -5.01 3.52 -0.52
CA PRO A 39 -3.75 2.81 -0.57
C PRO A 39 -2.67 3.54 0.24
N PRO A 40 -1.55 2.88 0.57
CA PRO A 40 -0.53 3.45 1.46
C PRO A 40 0.07 4.76 0.94
N ASP A 41 0.24 4.88 -0.38
CA ASP A 41 0.80 6.06 -1.06
C ASP A 41 -0.10 7.31 -1.02
N GLN A 42 -1.34 7.19 -0.53
CA GLN A 42 -2.25 8.32 -0.33
C GLN A 42 -2.41 8.71 1.14
N LEU A 43 -1.71 8.04 2.05
CA LEU A 43 -1.72 8.34 3.47
C LEU A 43 -0.67 9.42 3.77
N ASN A 44 -0.91 10.19 4.83
CA ASN A 44 -0.10 11.36 5.17
C ASN A 44 1.20 11.02 5.91
N ASP A 45 1.26 9.88 6.59
CA ASP A 45 2.48 9.38 7.22
C ASP A 45 3.34 8.63 6.18
N PRO A 46 4.58 9.08 5.90
CA PRO A 46 5.48 8.36 5.00
C PRO A 46 5.94 6.99 5.56
N LEU A 47 5.78 6.74 6.87
CA LEU A 47 6.08 5.46 7.52
C LEU A 47 4.84 4.62 7.77
N GLU A 48 3.76 4.89 7.05
CA GLU A 48 2.50 4.17 7.21
C GLU A 48 2.65 2.70 6.82
N GLY A 49 2.39 1.80 7.78
CA GLY A 49 2.63 0.36 7.60
C GLY A 49 4.11 -0.03 7.58
N TYR A 50 5.00 0.86 8.06
CA TYR A 50 6.44 0.59 8.12
C TYR A 50 6.76 -0.62 8.98
N LYS A 51 7.73 -1.38 8.51
CA LYS A 51 8.27 -2.59 9.10
C LYS A 51 9.75 -2.64 8.73
N GLU A 52 10.58 -3.04 9.67
CA GLU A 52 12.00 -3.17 9.41
C GLU A 52 12.24 -4.51 8.72
N ILE A 53 12.50 -4.48 7.41
CA ILE A 53 12.70 -5.70 6.62
C ILE A 53 14.19 -6.05 6.59
N TYR A 54 14.49 -7.29 6.93
CA TYR A 54 15.82 -7.86 6.77
C TYR A 54 15.77 -9.16 5.97
N TRP A 55 16.92 -9.56 5.44
CA TRP A 55 17.14 -10.80 4.72
C TRP A 55 18.11 -11.65 5.53
N SER A 56 17.69 -12.85 5.90
CA SER A 56 18.51 -13.84 6.60
C SER A 56 18.22 -15.21 5.99
N GLY A 57 19.24 -15.89 5.47
CA GLY A 57 19.05 -17.02 4.57
C GLY A 57 20.32 -17.80 4.32
N ASP A 58 20.15 -19.04 3.87
CA ASP A 58 21.23 -19.88 3.36
C ASP A 58 21.58 -19.56 1.90
N GLU A 59 22.58 -20.25 1.35
CA GLU A 59 23.03 -20.03 -0.03
C GLU A 59 21.93 -20.26 -1.07
N ILE A 60 20.97 -21.16 -0.81
CA ILE A 60 19.88 -21.48 -1.75
C ILE A 60 19.01 -20.24 -1.95
N ILE A 61 18.51 -19.64 -0.86
CA ILE A 61 17.58 -18.52 -0.96
C ILE A 61 18.26 -17.23 -1.44
N TRP A 62 19.52 -17.00 -1.08
CA TRP A 62 20.32 -15.88 -1.59
C TRP A 62 20.60 -16.02 -3.09
N LYS A 63 20.98 -17.22 -3.55
CA LYS A 63 21.11 -17.52 -4.97
C LYS A 63 19.80 -17.23 -5.71
N ASN A 64 18.67 -17.66 -5.15
CA ASN A 64 17.36 -17.45 -5.78
C ASN A 64 16.90 -15.99 -5.76
N LEU A 65 17.29 -15.18 -4.76
CA LEU A 65 17.08 -13.73 -4.79
C LEU A 65 17.83 -13.08 -5.96
N PHE A 66 19.08 -13.45 -6.21
CA PHE A 66 19.87 -12.92 -7.33
C PHE A 66 19.34 -13.38 -8.68
N ARG A 67 18.89 -14.64 -8.78
CA ARG A 67 18.21 -15.16 -9.97
C ARG A 67 16.90 -14.42 -10.24
N HIS A 68 16.14 -14.12 -9.18
CA HIS A 68 14.91 -13.34 -9.28
C HIS A 68 15.17 -11.90 -9.71
N TYR A 69 16.19 -11.26 -9.14
CA TYR A 69 16.64 -9.93 -9.56
C TYR A 69 17.00 -9.89 -11.04
N LEU A 70 17.79 -10.87 -11.51
CA LEU A 70 18.15 -11.04 -12.92
C LEU A 70 16.92 -11.25 -13.81
N LEU A 71 15.97 -12.08 -13.39
CA LEU A 71 14.70 -12.32 -14.11
C LEU A 71 13.90 -11.02 -14.27
N VAL A 72 13.67 -10.30 -13.17
CA VAL A 72 12.86 -9.06 -13.20
C VAL A 72 13.56 -7.99 -14.03
N LEU A 73 14.90 -7.93 -13.99
CA LEU A 73 15.69 -7.02 -14.82
C LEU A 73 15.59 -7.37 -16.30
N ALA A 74 15.65 -8.67 -16.65
CA ALA A 74 15.47 -9.14 -18.01
C ALA A 74 14.08 -8.78 -18.56
N ILE A 75 13.02 -9.07 -17.80
CA ILE A 75 11.65 -8.72 -18.21
C ILE A 75 11.49 -7.21 -18.35
N ARG A 76 12.04 -6.41 -17.42
CA ARG A 76 12.00 -4.95 -17.55
C ARG A 76 12.75 -4.48 -18.79
N SER A 77 13.89 -5.08 -19.12
CA SER A 77 14.63 -4.77 -20.35
C SER A 77 13.80 -5.06 -21.59
N TRP A 78 13.06 -6.17 -21.64
CA TRP A 78 12.16 -6.49 -22.76
C TRP A 78 11.01 -5.48 -22.86
N GLN A 79 10.39 -5.10 -21.74
CA GLN A 79 9.34 -4.08 -21.72
C GLN A 79 9.84 -2.71 -22.20
N CYS A 80 11.07 -2.34 -21.86
CA CYS A 80 11.70 -1.11 -22.35
C CYS A 80 11.92 -1.17 -23.86
N ASP A 81 12.37 -2.31 -24.38
CA ASP A 81 12.59 -2.53 -25.81
C ASP A 81 11.25 -2.48 -26.60
N GLU A 82 10.19 -3.09 -26.06
CA GLU A 82 8.83 -3.00 -26.62
C GLU A 82 8.31 -1.55 -26.64
N THR A 83 8.55 -0.79 -25.57
CA THR A 83 8.16 0.63 -25.49
C THR A 83 8.83 1.42 -26.61
N VAL A 84 10.11 1.16 -26.88
CA VAL A 84 10.87 1.85 -27.94
C VAL A 84 10.44 1.40 -29.34
N ARG A 85 10.22 0.10 -29.57
CA ARG A 85 9.88 -0.43 -30.90
C ARG A 85 8.43 -0.20 -31.30
N PHE A 86 7.51 -0.34 -30.35
CA PHE A 86 6.07 -0.43 -30.61
C PHE A 86 5.27 0.70 -29.96
N GLY A 87 5.90 1.58 -29.17
CA GLY A 87 5.22 2.68 -28.48
C GLY A 87 4.28 2.21 -27.35
N THR A 88 4.45 0.98 -26.86
CA THR A 88 3.68 0.46 -25.72
C THR A 88 4.06 1.21 -24.44
N PRO A 89 3.10 1.67 -23.60
CA PRO A 89 3.45 2.32 -22.35
C PRO A 89 4.20 1.38 -21.40
N LEU A 90 5.34 1.81 -20.89
CA LEU A 90 6.11 1.07 -19.89
C LEU A 90 5.27 0.90 -18.60
N PRO A 91 5.00 -0.33 -18.12
CA PRO A 91 4.22 -0.54 -16.91
C PRO A 91 4.87 0.12 -15.68
N LYS A 92 4.05 0.79 -14.85
CA LYS A 92 4.49 1.43 -13.60
C LYS A 92 5.02 0.43 -12.57
N GLU A 93 4.59 -0.82 -12.64
CA GLU A 93 4.97 -1.87 -11.71
C GLU A 93 6.01 -2.79 -12.32
N LEU A 94 6.93 -3.31 -11.49
CA LEU A 94 7.85 -4.37 -11.85
C LEU A 94 7.14 -5.72 -11.72
N PRO A 95 7.42 -6.68 -12.62
CA PRO A 95 6.80 -8.01 -12.62
C PRO A 95 7.44 -8.93 -11.56
N VAL A 96 7.46 -8.49 -10.29
CA VAL A 96 8.10 -9.19 -9.16
C VAL A 96 7.40 -10.49 -8.78
N GLU A 97 6.17 -10.69 -9.24
CA GLU A 97 5.42 -11.94 -9.06
C GLU A 97 5.86 -13.05 -10.02
N LYS A 98 6.67 -12.71 -11.04
CA LYS A 98 7.14 -13.68 -12.04
C LYS A 98 8.28 -14.51 -11.49
N PHE A 99 8.27 -15.79 -11.87
CA PHE A 99 9.35 -16.73 -11.64
C PHE A 99 9.66 -17.46 -12.95
N PRO A 100 10.80 -18.18 -13.07
CA PRO A 100 11.24 -18.77 -14.34
C PRO A 100 10.21 -19.69 -15.00
N GLY A 101 9.37 -20.38 -14.22
CA GLY A 101 8.29 -21.22 -14.73
C GLY A 101 7.17 -20.47 -15.46
N ASN A 102 7.16 -19.13 -15.43
CA ASN A 102 6.25 -18.30 -16.22
C ASN A 102 6.79 -17.95 -17.61
N LEU A 103 8.06 -18.24 -17.92
CA LEU A 103 8.66 -17.95 -19.22
C LEU A 103 8.46 -19.10 -20.20
N GLN A 104 8.41 -18.76 -21.50
CA GLN A 104 8.30 -19.72 -22.59
C GLN A 104 9.14 -19.29 -23.80
N GLY A 105 9.44 -20.25 -24.68
CA GLY A 105 10.13 -20.00 -25.95
C GLY A 105 11.46 -19.26 -25.79
N VAL A 106 11.70 -18.27 -26.66
CA VAL A 106 12.95 -17.49 -26.68
C VAL A 106 13.25 -16.80 -25.35
N LEU A 107 12.23 -16.34 -24.62
CA LEU A 107 12.42 -15.66 -23.32
C LEU A 107 12.96 -16.62 -22.26
N LEU A 108 12.46 -17.86 -22.24
CA LEU A 108 12.95 -18.90 -21.33
C LEU A 108 14.40 -19.28 -21.66
N HIS A 109 14.71 -19.48 -22.94
CA HIS A 109 16.07 -19.81 -23.38
C HIS A 109 17.07 -18.70 -23.07
N ALA A 110 16.70 -17.44 -23.31
CA ALA A 110 17.51 -16.29 -22.94
C ALA A 110 17.75 -16.24 -21.43
N TYR A 111 16.71 -16.39 -20.61
CA TYR A 111 16.87 -16.39 -19.15
C TYR A 111 17.76 -17.55 -18.65
N GLN A 112 17.61 -18.76 -19.20
CA GLN A 112 18.46 -19.90 -18.83
C GLN A 112 19.95 -19.65 -19.14
N GLU A 113 20.24 -18.99 -20.27
CA GLU A 113 21.61 -18.57 -20.59
C GLU A 113 22.12 -17.51 -19.62
N MET A 114 21.30 -16.50 -19.28
CA MET A 114 21.65 -15.49 -18.27
C MET A 114 21.94 -16.14 -16.90
N ASP A 115 21.09 -17.07 -16.46
CA ASP A 115 21.24 -17.80 -15.19
C ASP A 115 22.51 -18.65 -15.16
N SER A 116 22.89 -19.25 -16.29
CA SER A 116 24.16 -19.99 -16.44
C SER A 116 25.38 -19.09 -16.33
N LEU A 117 25.37 -17.92 -16.99
CA LEU A 117 26.43 -16.91 -16.90
C LEU A 117 26.55 -16.35 -15.48
N LEU A 118 25.42 -16.08 -14.82
CA LEU A 118 25.41 -15.62 -13.44
C LEU A 118 25.96 -16.69 -12.49
N SER A 119 25.51 -17.93 -12.64
CA SER A 119 25.90 -19.07 -11.79
C SER A 119 27.38 -19.47 -11.95
N SER A 120 28.01 -19.12 -13.06
CA SER A 120 29.44 -19.36 -13.30
C SER A 120 30.34 -18.22 -12.81
N ASN A 121 29.78 -17.10 -12.38
CA ASN A 121 30.54 -15.93 -11.94
C ASN A 121 31.03 -16.09 -10.48
N GLU A 122 32.34 -16.13 -10.28
CA GLU A 122 32.96 -16.29 -8.95
C GLU A 122 32.67 -15.13 -7.99
N ILE A 123 32.53 -13.89 -8.48
CA ILE A 123 32.13 -12.75 -7.65
C ILE A 123 30.72 -12.98 -7.11
N ILE A 124 29.78 -13.39 -7.96
CA ILE A 124 28.39 -13.66 -7.54
C ILE A 124 28.34 -14.79 -6.51
N LYS A 125 29.10 -15.88 -6.72
CA LYS A 125 29.24 -16.95 -5.73
C LYS A 125 29.81 -16.46 -4.42
N GLY A 126 30.80 -15.56 -4.47
CA GLY A 126 31.39 -14.93 -3.29
C GLY A 126 30.36 -14.13 -2.48
N TYR A 127 29.54 -13.31 -3.13
CA TYR A 127 28.44 -12.60 -2.47
C TYR A 127 27.42 -13.56 -1.85
N ILE A 128 27.00 -14.61 -2.57
CA ILE A 128 26.03 -15.59 -2.04
C ILE A 128 26.56 -16.23 -0.74
N LYS A 129 27.83 -16.66 -0.73
CA LYS A 129 28.47 -17.25 0.45
C LYS A 129 28.60 -16.25 1.60
N ALA A 130 29.03 -15.03 1.30
CA ALA A 130 29.20 -13.99 2.31
C ALA A 130 27.86 -13.61 2.96
N PHE A 131 26.81 -13.42 2.16
CA PHE A 131 25.47 -13.14 2.67
C PHE A 131 24.86 -14.30 3.47
N ALA A 132 25.13 -15.54 3.07
CA ALA A 132 24.64 -16.73 3.75
C ALA A 132 25.40 -17.05 5.05
N LYS A 133 26.55 -16.41 5.30
CA LYS A 133 27.38 -16.66 6.46
C LYS A 133 26.59 -16.47 7.76
N ASN A 134 26.52 -17.54 8.55
CA ASN A 134 25.79 -17.62 9.82
C ASN A 134 24.30 -17.22 9.74
N GLU A 135 23.73 -17.14 8.54
CA GLU A 135 22.41 -16.54 8.30
C GLU A 135 22.25 -15.16 8.95
N ASN A 136 23.29 -14.33 8.94
CA ASN A 136 23.26 -12.98 9.50
C ASN A 136 22.10 -12.14 8.91
N LYS A 137 21.59 -11.18 9.70
CA LYS A 137 20.54 -10.25 9.25
C LYS A 137 21.14 -9.14 8.41
N HIS A 138 20.74 -9.06 7.15
CA HIS A 138 21.09 -7.95 6.25
C HIS A 138 19.87 -7.06 6.05
N TYR A 139 19.97 -5.78 6.39
CA TYR A 139 18.85 -4.85 6.30
C TYR A 139 18.76 -4.21 4.92
N ARG A 140 17.60 -3.63 4.62
CA ARG A 140 17.30 -3.08 3.29
C ARG A 140 18.37 -2.14 2.73
N PRO A 141 18.95 -1.19 3.49
CA PRO A 141 19.98 -0.31 2.92
C PRO A 141 21.24 -1.08 2.52
N GLU A 142 21.68 -2.05 3.32
CA GLU A 142 22.85 -2.88 3.02
C GLU A 142 22.61 -3.66 1.72
N VAL A 143 21.46 -4.34 1.63
CA VAL A 143 21.06 -5.07 0.42
C VAL A 143 20.97 -4.13 -0.79
N ALA A 144 20.43 -2.93 -0.63
CA ALA A 144 20.35 -1.92 -1.68
C ALA A 144 21.74 -1.49 -2.18
N PHE A 145 22.67 -1.24 -1.27
CA PHE A 145 24.04 -0.85 -1.60
C PHE A 145 24.76 -1.94 -2.40
N TYR A 146 24.68 -3.20 -1.95
CA TYR A 146 25.34 -4.31 -2.63
C TYR A 146 24.67 -4.66 -3.96
N LEU A 147 23.34 -4.59 -4.06
CA LEU A 147 22.64 -4.75 -5.34
C LEU A 147 22.98 -3.63 -6.32
N ALA A 148 23.11 -2.38 -5.85
CA ALA A 148 23.54 -1.26 -6.69
C ALA A 148 24.96 -1.48 -7.22
N THR A 149 25.86 -2.00 -6.39
CA THR A 149 27.24 -2.34 -6.78
C THR A 149 27.25 -3.48 -7.82
N LEU A 150 26.44 -4.52 -7.63
CA LEU A 150 26.32 -5.64 -8.57
C LEU A 150 25.51 -5.31 -9.83
N HIS A 151 24.72 -4.23 -9.83
CA HIS A 151 23.72 -3.95 -10.86
C HIS A 151 24.32 -3.93 -12.27
N THR A 152 25.49 -3.31 -12.47
CA THR A 152 26.15 -3.25 -13.78
C THR A 152 26.50 -4.63 -14.32
N ARG A 153 26.89 -5.59 -13.46
CA ARG A 153 27.15 -6.99 -13.84
C ARG A 153 25.87 -7.69 -14.28
N PHE A 154 24.79 -7.57 -13.50
CA PHE A 154 23.48 -8.11 -13.87
C PHE A 154 22.98 -7.53 -15.20
N LEU A 155 23.03 -6.20 -15.35
CA LEU A 155 22.57 -5.52 -16.55
C LEU A 155 23.40 -5.92 -17.77
N SER A 156 24.73 -6.05 -17.64
CA SER A 156 25.60 -6.48 -18.73
C SER A 156 25.28 -7.89 -19.22
N VAL A 157 25.01 -8.82 -18.31
CA VAL A 157 24.52 -10.17 -18.67
C VAL A 157 23.18 -10.09 -19.40
N VAL A 158 22.23 -9.31 -18.91
CA VAL A 158 20.92 -9.13 -19.56
C VAL A 158 21.06 -8.57 -20.97
N LEU A 159 21.82 -7.49 -21.14
CA LEU A 159 22.00 -6.84 -22.45
C LEU A 159 22.70 -7.76 -23.45
N LEU A 160 23.74 -8.49 -23.02
CA LEU A 160 24.47 -9.41 -23.89
C LEU A 160 23.57 -10.51 -24.43
N VAL A 161 22.87 -11.19 -23.52
CA VAL A 161 22.02 -12.32 -23.90
C VAL A 161 20.81 -11.83 -24.69
N ASN A 162 20.25 -10.67 -24.35
CA ASN A 162 19.18 -10.07 -25.14
C ASN A 162 19.61 -9.77 -26.57
N ASN A 163 20.82 -9.24 -26.77
CA ASN A 163 21.37 -9.00 -28.10
C ASN A 163 21.52 -10.31 -28.90
N LYS A 164 22.13 -11.33 -28.28
CA LYS A 164 22.35 -12.65 -28.89
C LYS A 164 21.06 -13.34 -29.33
N HIS A 165 19.99 -13.20 -28.54
CA HIS A 165 18.68 -13.80 -28.84
C HIS A 165 17.75 -12.87 -29.65
N GLY A 166 18.23 -11.69 -30.08
CA GLY A 166 17.45 -10.74 -30.87
C GLY A 166 16.32 -10.04 -30.09
N LEU A 167 16.38 -10.04 -28.76
CA LEU A 167 15.41 -9.43 -27.84
C LEU A 167 15.67 -7.94 -27.57
N SER A 168 16.86 -7.43 -27.90
CA SER A 168 17.16 -6.00 -27.84
C SER A 168 18.22 -5.59 -28.85
N GLY A 169 18.16 -4.33 -29.30
CA GLY A 169 19.19 -3.70 -30.15
C GLY A 169 20.41 -3.17 -29.39
N SER A 170 20.36 -3.16 -28.06
CA SER A 170 21.46 -2.66 -27.21
C SER A 170 22.62 -3.66 -27.19
N TYR A 171 23.84 -3.17 -27.46
CA TYR A 171 25.06 -3.97 -27.42
C TYR A 171 25.66 -4.01 -26.00
N ALA A 172 26.37 -5.09 -25.67
CA ALA A 172 26.96 -5.32 -24.34
C ALA A 172 28.48 -5.40 -24.38
N VAL A 173 29.10 -5.18 -23.22
CA VAL A 173 30.56 -5.19 -22.99
C VAL A 173 31.16 -6.59 -23.29
N GLU A 174 32.41 -6.63 -23.79
CA GLU A 174 33.10 -7.88 -24.19
C GLU A 174 33.19 -8.92 -23.07
N ILE A 175 33.28 -8.49 -21.81
CA ILE A 175 33.32 -9.37 -20.62
C ILE A 175 32.12 -9.02 -19.73
N PRO A 176 30.94 -9.62 -19.93
CA PRO A 176 29.72 -9.28 -19.19
C PRO A 176 29.83 -9.60 -17.68
N THR A 177 30.71 -10.54 -17.33
CA THR A 177 30.95 -10.95 -15.96
C THR A 177 31.84 -9.98 -15.19
N ASP A 178 32.61 -9.13 -15.86
CA ASP A 178 33.47 -8.07 -15.30
C ASP A 178 33.48 -6.82 -16.20
N PRO A 179 32.33 -6.15 -16.36
CA PRO A 179 32.13 -5.14 -17.40
C PRO A 179 32.91 -3.83 -17.13
N LEU A 180 33.36 -3.61 -15.89
CA LEU A 180 34.12 -2.41 -15.50
C LEU A 180 35.55 -2.72 -15.02
N GLY A 181 35.97 -3.99 -15.01
CA GLY A 181 37.23 -4.39 -14.39
C GLY A 181 37.28 -4.12 -12.89
N ASP A 182 36.13 -4.14 -12.21
CA ASP A 182 35.95 -3.72 -10.82
C ASP A 182 36.01 -4.90 -9.82
N SER A 183 36.60 -6.02 -10.22
CA SER A 183 36.68 -7.24 -9.41
C SER A 183 37.26 -7.00 -8.01
N GLU A 184 38.29 -6.15 -7.86
CA GLU A 184 38.87 -5.80 -6.56
C GLU A 184 37.87 -5.08 -5.61
N LEU A 185 37.06 -4.17 -6.15
CA LEU A 185 36.03 -3.46 -5.39
C LEU A 185 34.99 -4.45 -4.84
N HIS A 186 34.63 -5.46 -5.64
CA HIS A 186 33.71 -6.51 -5.19
C HIS A 186 34.32 -7.43 -4.15
N LEU A 187 35.61 -7.80 -4.26
CA LEU A 187 36.29 -8.60 -3.25
C LEU A 187 36.33 -7.86 -1.90
N GLN A 188 36.56 -6.54 -1.91
CA GLN A 188 36.49 -5.73 -0.70
C GLN A 188 35.08 -5.71 -0.11
N ALA A 189 34.05 -5.55 -0.93
CA ALA A 189 32.65 -5.59 -0.48
C ALA A 189 32.28 -6.96 0.11
N ILE A 190 32.71 -8.07 -0.51
CA ILE A 190 32.53 -9.43 0.02
C ILE A 190 33.20 -9.56 1.38
N ALA A 191 34.45 -9.11 1.53
CA ALA A 191 35.15 -9.14 2.80
C ALA A 191 34.44 -8.32 3.89
N ASN A 192 33.85 -7.17 3.54
CA ASN A 192 33.05 -6.37 4.47
C ASN A 192 31.79 -7.12 4.94
N ILE A 193 31.08 -7.80 4.02
CA ILE A 193 29.91 -8.63 4.37
C ILE A 193 30.35 -9.79 5.29
N GLU A 194 31.48 -10.43 5.01
CA GLU A 194 31.98 -11.54 5.83
C GLU A 194 32.45 -11.08 7.22
N ALA A 195 32.97 -9.86 7.33
CA ALA A 195 33.39 -9.26 8.61
C ALA A 195 32.20 -8.77 9.46
N TYR A 196 31.03 -8.57 8.84
CA TYR A 196 29.82 -8.16 9.53
C TYR A 196 29.26 -9.27 10.43
N ASP A 197 29.00 -8.94 11.69
CA ASP A 197 28.59 -9.91 12.71
C ASP A 197 27.06 -10.09 12.83
N GLY A 198 26.27 -9.33 12.07
CA GLY A 198 24.81 -9.45 12.06
C GLY A 198 24.10 -8.83 13.28
N THR A 199 24.83 -8.18 14.19
CA THR A 199 24.27 -7.74 15.49
C THR A 199 23.94 -6.25 15.56
N CYS A 200 24.50 -5.41 14.70
CA CYS A 200 24.32 -3.96 14.76
C CYS A 200 23.66 -3.40 13.49
N ARG A 201 22.54 -2.68 13.65
CA ARG A 201 22.01 -1.84 12.57
C ARG A 201 23.00 -0.70 12.32
N ASP A 202 23.65 -0.68 11.17
CA ASP A 202 24.48 0.46 10.77
C ASP A 202 23.59 1.67 10.43
N LEU A 203 23.21 2.43 11.45
CA LEU A 203 22.38 3.63 11.29
C LEU A 203 23.05 4.69 10.38
N GLN A 204 24.39 4.71 10.30
CA GLN A 204 25.11 5.61 9.41
C GLN A 204 24.96 5.19 7.94
N ALA A 205 24.78 3.89 7.67
CA ALA A 205 24.48 3.41 6.33
C ALA A 205 23.13 3.92 5.82
N TYR A 206 22.08 3.97 6.66
CA TYR A 206 20.77 4.49 6.27
C TYR A 206 20.85 5.94 5.78
N GLU A 207 21.48 6.81 6.57
CA GLU A 207 21.68 8.22 6.22
C GLU A 207 22.49 8.35 4.93
N LYS A 208 23.66 7.69 4.88
CA LYS A 208 24.58 7.78 3.75
C LYS A 208 23.93 7.31 2.45
N ILE A 209 23.19 6.20 2.48
CA ILE A 209 22.51 5.63 1.32
C ILE A 209 21.37 6.55 0.87
N ALA A 210 20.57 7.09 1.79
CA ALA A 210 19.51 8.04 1.47
C ALA A 210 20.08 9.29 0.78
N LEU A 211 21.15 9.87 1.33
CA LEU A 211 21.82 11.04 0.76
C LEU A 211 22.48 10.73 -0.58
N LEU A 212 23.13 9.57 -0.73
CA LEU A 212 23.75 9.15 -1.99
C LEU A 212 22.69 8.95 -3.08
N ASN A 213 21.59 8.27 -2.78
CA ASN A 213 20.50 8.05 -3.75
C ASN A 213 19.86 9.37 -4.18
N ALA A 214 19.55 10.26 -3.25
CA ALA A 214 19.00 11.58 -3.57
C ALA A 214 19.98 12.41 -4.41
N THR A 215 21.25 12.44 -4.01
CA THR A 215 22.32 13.16 -4.75
C THR A 215 22.49 12.61 -6.15
N PHE A 216 22.55 11.29 -6.30
CA PHE A 216 22.71 10.63 -7.58
C PHE A 216 21.52 10.90 -8.49
N ALA A 217 20.29 10.78 -7.99
CA ALA A 217 19.08 11.08 -8.75
C ALA A 217 19.06 12.54 -9.25
N ILE A 218 19.44 13.51 -8.41
CA ILE A 218 19.53 14.93 -8.80
C ILE A 218 20.61 15.16 -9.86
N LYS A 219 21.81 14.60 -9.66
CA LYS A 219 22.94 14.77 -10.58
C LYS A 219 22.70 14.12 -11.94
N THR A 220 21.99 12.99 -11.98
CA THR A 220 21.73 12.23 -13.21
C THR A 220 20.49 12.68 -13.96
N ALA A 221 19.57 13.43 -13.33
CA ALA A 221 18.34 13.92 -13.96
C ALA A 221 18.57 14.69 -15.27
N HIS A 222 19.71 15.37 -15.40
CA HIS A 222 20.07 16.16 -16.59
C HIS A 222 20.90 15.38 -17.62
N ILE A 223 21.52 14.27 -17.22
CA ILE A 223 22.37 13.42 -18.07
C ILE A 223 21.51 12.46 -18.90
N MET A 224 20.35 12.06 -18.38
CA MET A 224 19.36 11.23 -19.08
C MET A 224 18.01 11.97 -19.15
N PRO A 225 17.81 12.86 -20.15
CA PRO A 225 16.54 13.57 -20.33
C PRO A 225 15.35 12.60 -20.44
N GLY A 226 14.14 13.07 -20.12
CA GLY A 226 12.92 12.26 -20.04
C GLY A 226 12.58 11.40 -21.27
N TYR A 227 13.17 11.68 -22.43
CA TYR A 227 13.06 10.87 -23.65
C TYR A 227 13.77 9.50 -23.57
N HIS A 228 14.62 9.27 -22.57
CA HIS A 228 15.28 7.99 -22.30
C HIS A 228 14.70 7.28 -21.07
N GLN A 229 13.38 7.28 -20.92
CA GLN A 229 12.68 6.70 -19.77
C GLN A 229 13.12 5.25 -19.47
N GLY A 230 13.28 4.40 -20.49
CA GLY A 230 13.72 3.01 -20.31
C GLY A 230 15.18 2.86 -19.84
N ALA A 231 16.10 3.68 -20.36
CA ALA A 231 17.50 3.64 -19.93
C ALA A 231 17.67 4.15 -18.49
N ARG A 232 16.99 5.25 -18.15
CA ARG A 232 16.92 5.74 -16.76
C ARG A 232 16.35 4.67 -15.84
N ASP A 233 15.31 3.96 -16.30
CA ASP A 233 14.67 2.92 -15.51
C ASP A 233 15.59 1.75 -15.22
N LEU A 234 16.25 1.23 -16.25
CA LEU A 234 17.18 0.11 -16.12
C LEU A 234 18.41 0.48 -15.29
N ILE A 235 19.05 1.62 -15.56
CA ILE A 235 20.38 1.93 -15.02
C ILE A 235 20.31 2.55 -13.60
N THR A 236 19.34 3.44 -13.36
CA THR A 236 19.36 4.28 -12.14
C THR A 236 18.19 4.01 -11.20
N ALA A 237 17.00 3.68 -11.73
CA ALA A 237 15.81 3.51 -10.91
C ALA A 237 15.52 2.05 -10.53
N PHE A 238 16.13 1.07 -11.19
CA PHE A 238 15.77 -0.33 -11.04
C PHE A 238 15.99 -0.85 -9.62
N VAL A 239 17.17 -0.66 -9.05
CA VAL A 239 17.55 -1.20 -7.73
C VAL A 239 16.59 -0.76 -6.62
N PRO A 240 16.36 0.54 -6.37
CA PRO A 240 15.42 0.96 -5.34
C PRO A 240 13.99 0.48 -5.64
N ARG A 241 13.53 0.59 -6.90
CA ARG A 241 12.19 0.13 -7.28
C ARG A 241 11.99 -1.38 -7.09
N TYR A 242 13.01 -2.19 -7.34
CA TYR A 242 12.96 -3.63 -7.13
C TYR A 242 12.77 -3.95 -5.66
N LEU A 243 13.58 -3.36 -4.78
CA LEU A 243 13.45 -3.54 -3.33
C LEU A 243 12.12 -3.02 -2.79
N ASP A 244 11.65 -1.87 -3.27
CA ASP A 244 10.32 -1.33 -2.94
C ASP A 244 9.19 -2.30 -3.30
N GLN A 245 9.31 -2.97 -4.44
CA GLN A 245 8.27 -3.86 -4.92
C GLN A 245 8.38 -5.30 -4.40
N LEU A 246 9.52 -5.73 -3.85
CA LEU A 246 9.66 -7.04 -3.22
C LEU A 246 8.65 -7.24 -2.07
N GLU A 247 8.25 -6.17 -1.39
CA GLU A 247 7.21 -6.23 -0.35
C GLU A 247 5.87 -6.80 -0.86
N ARG A 248 5.59 -6.69 -2.16
CA ARG A 248 4.40 -7.27 -2.77
C ARG A 248 4.40 -8.79 -2.75
N LEU A 249 5.57 -9.43 -2.59
CA LEU A 249 5.68 -10.87 -2.40
C LEU A 249 5.35 -11.28 -0.96
N MET A 250 5.44 -10.34 -0.03
CA MET A 250 5.27 -10.61 1.40
C MET A 250 3.81 -10.70 1.82
N HIS A 251 2.98 -9.79 1.30
CA HIS A 251 1.57 -9.72 1.61
C HIS A 251 0.78 -9.14 0.42
N PRO A 252 -0.53 -9.44 0.32
CA PRO A 252 -1.40 -8.76 -0.63
C PRO A 252 -1.38 -7.24 -0.43
N GLN A 253 -1.80 -6.51 -1.46
CA GLN A 253 -2.06 -5.08 -1.31
C GLN A 253 -3.13 -4.86 -0.24
N TRP A 254 -2.94 -3.80 0.54
CA TRP A 254 -3.83 -3.42 1.61
C TRP A 254 -4.28 -1.98 1.44
N TYR A 255 -5.47 -1.69 1.95
CA TYR A 255 -6.11 -0.40 1.87
C TYR A 255 -6.78 -0.09 3.21
N VAL A 256 -6.86 1.17 3.59
CA VAL A 256 -7.33 1.54 4.93
C VAL A 256 -8.38 2.65 4.90
N ALA A 257 -9.34 2.55 5.82
CA ALA A 257 -10.20 3.66 6.20
C ALA A 257 -10.01 3.97 7.69
N CYS A 258 -9.57 5.19 7.97
CA CYS A 258 -9.22 5.69 9.30
C CYS A 258 -10.42 6.35 9.99
N PHE A 259 -10.60 6.10 11.28
CA PHE A 259 -11.62 6.70 12.12
C PHE A 259 -10.99 7.16 13.41
N MET A 260 -11.46 8.27 13.95
CA MET A 260 -10.94 8.82 15.20
C MET A 260 -11.78 8.34 16.37
N LYS A 261 -11.14 8.03 17.49
CA LYS A 261 -11.82 7.73 18.76
C LYS A 261 -12.58 8.93 19.31
N GLU A 262 -12.08 10.14 19.05
CA GLU A 262 -12.58 11.40 19.57
C GLU A 262 -12.64 12.46 18.45
N CYS A 263 -13.48 13.48 18.63
CA CYS A 263 -13.61 14.59 17.68
C CYS A 263 -13.36 15.98 18.29
N ASN A 264 -12.67 16.03 19.44
CA ASN A 264 -12.43 17.24 20.22
C ASN A 264 -11.10 17.96 19.89
N ASN A 265 -10.24 17.35 19.07
CA ASN A 265 -8.92 17.87 18.75
C ASN A 265 -8.98 18.91 17.62
N SER A 266 -8.53 20.13 17.92
CA SER A 266 -8.51 21.25 16.96
C SER A 266 -7.62 20.98 15.74
N ALA A 267 -6.45 20.34 15.93
CA ALA A 267 -5.54 20.04 14.83
C ALA A 267 -6.15 19.03 13.83
N ILE A 268 -6.96 18.08 14.33
CA ILE A 268 -7.68 17.11 13.49
C ILE A 268 -8.75 17.81 12.65
N TRP A 269 -9.50 18.75 13.23
CA TRP A 269 -10.41 19.60 12.47
C TRP A 269 -9.68 20.51 11.47
N GLY A 270 -8.47 20.96 11.81
CA GLY A 270 -7.60 21.71 10.91
C GLY A 270 -7.17 20.91 9.68
N GLY A 271 -6.61 19.72 9.89
CA GLY A 271 -6.11 18.84 8.82
C GLY A 271 -7.22 18.08 8.09
N TYR A 272 -7.92 17.19 8.79
CA TYR A 272 -8.94 16.31 8.20
C TYR A 272 -10.32 16.96 8.07
N GLY A 273 -10.62 17.95 8.90
CA GLY A 273 -11.86 18.72 8.86
C GLY A 273 -11.81 19.93 7.92
N ASP A 274 -10.89 19.97 6.96
CA ASP A 274 -10.73 21.06 5.98
C ASP A 274 -10.74 22.46 6.62
N ASN A 275 -9.79 22.69 7.54
CA ASN A 275 -9.69 23.94 8.29
C ASN A 275 -11.01 24.31 9.00
N HIS A 276 -11.65 23.33 9.63
CA HIS A 276 -12.96 23.42 10.32
C HIS A 276 -14.17 23.70 9.41
N LYS A 277 -14.05 23.62 8.09
CA LYS A 277 -15.18 23.76 7.15
C LYS A 277 -15.89 22.43 6.87
N GLY A 278 -15.18 21.32 7.07
CA GLY A 278 -15.68 19.97 6.81
C GLY A 278 -16.76 19.52 7.79
N ILE A 279 -17.23 18.30 7.56
CA ILE A 279 -18.30 17.64 8.32
C ILE A 279 -17.72 16.35 8.89
N CYS A 280 -17.99 16.09 10.16
CA CYS A 280 -17.58 14.87 10.84
C CYS A 280 -18.77 13.91 10.96
N LEU A 281 -18.61 12.70 10.43
CA LEU A 281 -19.59 11.61 10.49
C LEU A 281 -19.40 10.84 11.80
N LYS A 282 -20.49 10.59 12.55
CA LYS A 282 -20.49 9.86 13.82
C LYS A 282 -21.10 8.48 13.59
N TYR A 283 -20.26 7.45 13.57
CA TYR A 283 -20.69 6.07 13.30
C TYR A 283 -20.94 5.31 14.60
N ARG A 284 -22.09 4.66 14.70
CA ARG A 284 -22.36 3.64 15.72
C ARG A 284 -21.60 2.36 15.32
N VAL A 285 -20.84 1.81 16.26
CA VAL A 285 -20.06 0.58 16.03
C VAL A 285 -20.69 -0.61 16.74
N LEU A 286 -20.50 -1.81 16.19
CA LEU A 286 -20.96 -3.07 16.78
C LEU A 286 -19.90 -3.64 17.72
N GLY A 287 -20.31 -4.19 18.86
CA GLY A 287 -19.41 -4.81 19.84
C GLY A 287 -18.76 -3.83 20.82
N GLU A 288 -17.86 -4.34 21.66
CA GLU A 288 -17.09 -3.59 22.64
C GLU A 288 -15.59 -3.74 22.32
N ALA A 289 -14.76 -2.76 22.69
CA ALA A 289 -13.31 -2.89 22.46
C ALA A 289 -12.74 -4.12 23.21
N PRO A 290 -11.79 -4.85 22.60
CA PRO A 290 -11.15 -4.57 21.30
C PRO A 290 -11.92 -5.10 20.07
N TYR A 291 -13.04 -5.78 20.26
CA TYR A 291 -13.80 -6.49 19.21
C TYR A 291 -14.88 -5.62 18.54
N MET A 292 -14.55 -4.35 18.27
CA MET A 292 -15.47 -3.45 17.57
C MET A 292 -15.48 -3.75 16.07
N SER A 293 -16.62 -3.57 15.40
CA SER A 293 -16.73 -3.76 13.95
C SER A 293 -17.75 -2.82 13.31
N LEU A 294 -17.65 -2.68 11.98
CA LEU A 294 -18.62 -2.00 11.13
C LEU A 294 -19.00 -2.92 9.97
N GLU A 295 -20.30 -3.04 9.70
CA GLU A 295 -20.78 -3.82 8.58
C GLU A 295 -20.59 -3.07 7.26
N MET A 296 -19.85 -3.67 6.34
CA MET A 296 -19.47 -3.07 5.06
C MET A 296 -19.74 -4.03 3.91
N ASN A 297 -20.23 -3.51 2.78
CA ASN A 297 -20.38 -4.27 1.54
C ASN A 297 -19.01 -4.42 0.86
N ARG A 298 -18.30 -5.50 1.16
CA ARG A 298 -16.91 -5.73 0.74
C ARG A 298 -16.78 -6.83 -0.31
N PRO A 299 -15.68 -6.87 -1.10
CA PRO A 299 -15.36 -8.00 -1.96
C PRO A 299 -15.29 -9.32 -1.19
N VAL A 300 -15.98 -10.35 -1.67
CA VAL A 300 -16.02 -11.68 -1.04
C VAL A 300 -15.58 -12.83 -1.95
N GLY A 301 -15.44 -12.59 -3.26
CA GLY A 301 -15.04 -13.62 -4.22
C GLY A 301 -15.18 -13.16 -5.66
N LEU A 302 -14.95 -14.07 -6.61
CA LEU A 302 -15.29 -13.89 -8.02
C LEU A 302 -16.66 -14.51 -8.31
N GLY A 303 -17.56 -13.70 -8.86
CA GLY A 303 -18.83 -14.15 -9.44
C GLY A 303 -18.80 -14.11 -10.96
N TYR A 304 -19.92 -14.45 -11.60
CA TYR A 304 -20.06 -14.51 -13.05
C TYR A 304 -19.77 -13.17 -13.77
N LYS A 305 -19.98 -12.04 -13.08
CA LYS A 305 -19.79 -10.68 -13.61
C LYS A 305 -18.54 -9.97 -13.06
N GLY A 306 -17.58 -10.71 -12.52
CA GLY A 306 -16.38 -10.16 -11.87
C GLY A 306 -16.47 -10.23 -10.35
N VAL A 307 -15.87 -9.27 -9.64
CA VAL A 307 -15.82 -9.27 -8.17
C VAL A 307 -17.22 -9.24 -7.57
N ALA A 308 -17.53 -10.22 -6.73
CA ALA A 308 -18.77 -10.32 -5.97
C ALA A 308 -18.63 -9.62 -4.61
N TYR A 309 -19.72 -9.02 -4.14
CA TYR A 309 -19.75 -8.21 -2.91
C TYR A 309 -20.84 -8.72 -1.96
N SER A 310 -20.58 -8.62 -0.67
CA SER A 310 -21.58 -8.85 0.38
C SER A 310 -21.30 -8.01 1.61
N PHE A 311 -22.36 -7.71 2.37
CA PHE A 311 -22.24 -7.08 3.68
C PHE A 311 -21.64 -8.06 4.68
N GLN A 312 -20.51 -7.68 5.28
CA GLN A 312 -19.84 -8.43 6.34
C GLN A 312 -19.30 -7.47 7.39
N ASN A 313 -19.22 -7.94 8.65
CA ASN A 313 -18.56 -7.19 9.72
C ASN A 313 -17.06 -7.12 9.46
N MET A 314 -16.54 -5.90 9.34
CA MET A 314 -15.11 -5.61 9.28
C MET A 314 -14.65 -5.16 10.67
N PRO A 315 -13.65 -5.80 11.28
CA PRO A 315 -13.16 -5.43 12.60
C PRO A 315 -12.37 -4.11 12.54
N PHE A 316 -12.58 -3.25 13.54
CA PHE A 316 -11.71 -2.11 13.79
C PHE A 316 -10.42 -2.57 14.46
N LYS A 317 -9.30 -2.01 14.02
CA LYS A 317 -7.98 -2.22 14.64
C LYS A 317 -7.51 -0.90 15.26
N GLU A 318 -7.23 -0.93 16.56
CA GLU A 318 -6.67 0.24 17.26
C GLU A 318 -5.24 0.52 16.80
N VAL A 319 -4.89 1.78 16.60
CA VAL A 319 -3.53 2.20 16.27
C VAL A 319 -2.79 2.59 17.54
N PHE A 320 -1.54 2.16 17.62
CA PHE A 320 -0.64 2.35 18.75
C PHE A 320 0.57 3.19 18.33
N TYR A 321 1.04 4.05 19.24
CA TYR A 321 2.02 5.10 18.93
C TYR A 321 3.32 4.98 19.73
N ASP A 322 3.41 3.96 20.59
CA ASP A 322 4.50 3.72 21.54
C ASP A 322 5.27 2.42 21.24
N ARG A 323 5.02 1.82 20.07
CA ARG A 323 5.60 0.54 19.67
C ARG A 323 6.85 0.73 18.84
N GLU A 324 7.86 -0.09 19.11
CA GLU A 324 8.96 -0.27 18.16
C GLU A 324 8.47 -1.01 16.92
N PHE A 325 8.99 -0.63 15.75
CA PHE A 325 8.65 -1.28 14.50
C PHE A 325 9.08 -2.75 14.50
N SER A 326 8.21 -3.62 13.97
CA SER A 326 8.51 -5.04 13.87
C SER A 326 9.63 -5.29 12.87
N GLU A 327 10.54 -6.19 13.23
CA GLU A 327 11.50 -6.74 12.28
C GLU A 327 10.89 -7.96 11.58
N ILE A 328 10.98 -8.01 10.25
CA ILE A 328 10.45 -9.12 9.44
C ILE A 328 11.54 -9.69 8.55
N ASP A 329 11.76 -11.01 8.67
CA ASP A 329 12.61 -11.77 7.75
C ASP A 329 11.87 -11.95 6.42
N PHE A 330 12.31 -11.24 5.39
CA PHE A 330 11.75 -11.33 4.04
C PHE A 330 11.66 -12.77 3.54
N PHE A 331 12.70 -13.58 3.76
CA PHE A 331 12.78 -14.93 3.20
C PHE A 331 11.83 -15.92 3.87
N ARG A 332 11.41 -15.65 5.11
CA ARG A 332 10.37 -16.44 5.79
C ARG A 332 8.96 -15.93 5.52
N PHE A 333 8.82 -14.72 5.01
CA PHE A 333 7.56 -14.01 4.95
C PHE A 333 7.15 -13.75 3.50
N LEU A 334 7.03 -14.79 2.69
CA LEU A 334 6.63 -14.74 1.27
C LEU A 334 5.16 -15.13 1.06
N GLY A 335 4.26 -14.61 1.89
CA GLY A 335 2.87 -15.05 1.99
C GLY A 335 1.98 -14.71 0.78
N ASN A 336 2.45 -13.87 -0.14
CA ASN A 336 1.76 -13.56 -1.39
C ASN A 336 2.39 -14.25 -2.61
N VAL A 337 3.35 -15.15 -2.40
CA VAL A 337 3.96 -15.98 -3.45
C VAL A 337 3.21 -17.30 -3.55
N SER A 338 2.89 -17.73 -4.79
CA SER A 338 2.22 -19.01 -5.01
C SER A 338 3.06 -20.21 -4.54
N ASN A 339 2.40 -21.28 -4.08
CA ASN A 339 3.08 -22.52 -3.68
C ASN A 339 3.96 -23.11 -4.79
N GLN A 340 3.56 -22.94 -6.06
CA GLN A 340 4.38 -23.35 -7.21
C GLN A 340 5.70 -22.58 -7.27
N ALA A 341 5.67 -21.27 -7.04
CA ALA A 341 6.87 -20.44 -7.03
C ALA A 341 7.71 -20.65 -5.76
N LEU A 342 7.08 -20.87 -4.59
CA LEU A 342 7.78 -21.17 -3.35
C LEU A 342 8.57 -22.49 -3.45
N GLY A 343 7.87 -23.58 -3.78
CA GLY A 343 8.48 -24.91 -3.85
C GLY A 343 9.29 -25.16 -5.11
N GLY A 344 8.95 -24.52 -6.23
CA GLY A 344 9.62 -24.72 -7.52
C GLY A 344 10.74 -23.72 -7.83
N PHE A 345 10.85 -22.64 -7.06
CA PHE A 345 11.89 -21.62 -7.29
C PHE A 345 12.49 -21.08 -6.00
N TRP A 346 11.75 -20.35 -5.17
CA TRP A 346 12.35 -19.61 -4.04
C TRP A 346 13.09 -20.52 -3.06
N TYR A 347 12.45 -21.58 -2.58
CA TYR A 347 13.01 -22.44 -1.56
C TYR A 347 13.79 -23.64 -2.08
N ASN A 348 13.91 -23.83 -3.40
CA ASN A 348 14.49 -25.03 -3.98
C ASN A 348 15.69 -24.71 -4.87
N ASP A 349 16.70 -25.57 -4.86
CA ASP A 349 17.93 -25.41 -5.65
C ASP A 349 17.88 -26.03 -7.06
N GLY A 350 16.78 -26.72 -7.40
CA GLY A 350 16.59 -27.49 -8.62
C GLY A 350 17.07 -28.95 -8.53
N ALA A 351 17.75 -29.33 -7.45
CA ALA A 351 18.21 -30.69 -7.16
C ALA A 351 17.38 -31.39 -6.07
N GLY A 352 16.31 -30.74 -5.59
CA GLY A 352 15.42 -31.26 -4.55
C GLY A 352 15.83 -30.89 -3.13
N ASN A 353 16.91 -30.10 -2.94
CA ASN A 353 17.25 -29.56 -1.63
C ASN A 353 16.42 -28.31 -1.37
N PHE A 354 16.02 -28.13 -0.10
CA PHE A 354 15.23 -26.99 0.33
C PHE A 354 16.02 -26.08 1.27
N SER A 355 15.79 -24.77 1.13
CA SER A 355 16.36 -23.77 2.03
C SER A 355 15.90 -23.98 3.48
N THR A 356 16.74 -23.63 4.46
CA THR A 356 16.39 -23.59 5.89
C THR A 356 15.18 -22.69 6.17
N LYS A 357 14.92 -21.69 5.30
CA LYS A 357 13.79 -20.75 5.42
C LYS A 357 12.45 -21.29 4.91
N SER A 358 12.44 -22.51 4.39
CA SER A 358 11.23 -23.18 3.85
C SER A 358 10.36 -23.89 4.89
N GLU A 359 10.73 -23.85 6.17
CA GLU A 359 10.07 -24.61 7.23
C GLU A 359 8.56 -24.35 7.31
N TRP A 360 8.15 -23.08 7.32
CA TRP A 360 6.75 -22.67 7.39
C TRP A 360 5.90 -23.17 6.21
N PHE A 361 6.50 -23.23 5.02
CA PHE A 361 5.85 -23.72 3.80
C PHE A 361 5.64 -25.25 3.85
N ARG A 362 6.54 -25.98 4.53
CA ARG A 362 6.51 -27.44 4.58
C ARG A 362 5.60 -28.02 5.65
N THR A 363 5.25 -27.26 6.69
CA THR A 363 4.59 -27.79 7.89
C THR A 363 3.06 -27.65 7.90
N ASP A 364 2.45 -26.96 6.92
CA ASP A 364 1.02 -26.56 6.91
C ASP A 364 0.54 -26.03 8.28
N SER A 365 1.44 -25.35 9.00
CA SER A 365 1.16 -24.87 10.35
C SER A 365 0.26 -23.65 10.31
N ALA A 366 -0.96 -23.80 10.82
CA ALA A 366 -1.88 -22.69 11.02
C ALA A 366 -1.28 -21.60 11.91
N GLU A 367 -0.49 -21.98 12.92
CA GLU A 367 0.15 -21.06 13.86
C GLU A 367 1.15 -20.13 13.16
N ILE A 368 1.97 -20.65 12.24
CA ILE A 368 2.94 -19.84 11.50
C ILE A 368 2.23 -18.90 10.52
N ARG A 369 1.12 -19.36 9.91
CA ARG A 369 0.28 -18.52 9.06
C ARG A 369 -0.39 -17.41 9.86
N ASP A 370 -0.84 -17.69 11.08
CA ASP A 370 -1.44 -16.68 11.97
C ASP A 370 -0.38 -15.67 12.46
N GLU A 371 0.84 -16.13 12.77
CA GLU A 371 1.98 -15.25 13.06
C GLU A 371 2.27 -14.31 11.88
N HIS A 372 2.17 -14.82 10.64
CA HIS A 372 2.33 -14.02 9.44
C HIS A 372 1.32 -12.87 9.40
N TYR A 373 0.05 -13.17 9.57
CA TYR A 373 -0.99 -12.14 9.59
C TYR A 373 -0.86 -11.17 10.78
N ALA A 374 -0.46 -11.68 11.96
CA ALA A 374 -0.28 -10.86 13.14
C ALA A 374 0.83 -9.81 12.96
N LYS A 375 1.94 -10.15 12.29
CA LYS A 375 3.01 -9.18 12.00
C LYS A 375 2.60 -8.10 11.01
N LEU A 376 1.81 -8.46 10.00
CA LEU A 376 1.21 -7.47 9.10
C LEU A 376 0.28 -6.54 9.88
N ASP A 377 -0.61 -7.10 10.69
CA ASP A 377 -1.54 -6.32 11.51
C ASP A 377 -0.81 -5.41 12.50
N PHE A 378 0.29 -5.87 13.09
CA PHE A 378 1.15 -5.06 13.93
C PHE A 378 1.70 -3.85 13.16
N ALA A 379 2.28 -4.06 11.98
CA ALA A 379 2.79 -2.96 11.15
C ALA A 379 1.69 -1.98 10.74
N LEU A 380 0.50 -2.49 10.37
CA LEU A 380 -0.66 -1.68 10.00
C LEU A 380 -1.34 -0.98 11.18
N THR A 381 -0.91 -1.23 12.42
CA THR A 381 -1.44 -0.59 13.63
C THR A 381 -0.38 0.10 14.46
N SER A 382 0.79 0.36 13.88
CA SER A 382 1.87 1.08 14.52
C SER A 382 2.15 2.38 13.77
N LYS A 383 2.11 3.50 14.49
CA LYS A 383 2.45 4.83 13.99
C LYS A 383 3.50 5.48 14.88
N LEU A 384 4.17 6.51 14.36
CA LEU A 384 5.10 7.28 15.17
C LEU A 384 4.38 8.10 16.26
N PRO A 385 5.02 8.39 17.41
CA PRO A 385 4.45 9.17 18.51
C PRO A 385 3.88 10.54 18.10
N GLN A 386 4.46 11.17 17.07
CA GLN A 386 4.03 12.49 16.56
C GLN A 386 2.59 12.48 16.01
N TRP A 387 2.04 11.30 15.68
CA TRP A 387 0.68 11.11 15.20
C TRP A 387 -0.32 10.72 16.30
N GLU A 388 0.10 10.58 17.57
CA GLU A 388 -0.74 10.08 18.69
C GLU A 388 -2.05 10.85 18.86
N SER A 389 -2.04 12.13 18.50
CA SER A 389 -3.20 13.01 18.59
C SER A 389 -4.39 12.58 17.73
N GLU A 390 -4.20 11.67 16.76
CA GLU A 390 -5.26 11.08 15.93
C GLU A 390 -6.12 10.08 16.70
N LYS A 391 -5.55 9.32 17.65
CA LYS A 391 -6.26 8.24 18.39
C LYS A 391 -7.09 7.35 17.44
N GLU A 392 -6.42 6.91 16.39
CA GLU A 392 -7.01 6.25 15.23
C GLU A 392 -7.46 4.80 15.49
N TYR A 393 -8.60 4.42 14.89
CA TYR A 393 -9.02 3.06 14.60
C TYR A 393 -9.12 2.85 13.09
N ARG A 394 -8.74 1.66 12.62
CA ARG A 394 -8.65 1.32 11.19
C ARG A 394 -9.60 0.21 10.80
N LEU A 395 -10.26 0.37 9.67
CA LEU A 395 -10.74 -0.76 8.89
C LEU A 395 -9.70 -1.06 7.80
N VAL A 396 -9.23 -2.30 7.74
CA VAL A 396 -8.26 -2.75 6.73
C VAL A 396 -8.97 -3.62 5.70
N LEU A 397 -8.83 -3.25 4.43
CA LEU A 397 -9.26 -4.02 3.28
C LEU A 397 -8.02 -4.66 2.64
N ASN A 398 -7.90 -5.97 2.79
CA ASN A 398 -6.95 -6.81 2.05
C ASN A 398 -7.74 -7.92 1.34
N SER A 399 -7.28 -8.31 0.16
CA SER A 399 -7.91 -9.37 -0.63
C SER A 399 -6.87 -10.10 -1.46
N TYR A 400 -7.11 -11.41 -1.67
CA TYR A 400 -6.41 -12.19 -2.67
C TYR A 400 -6.92 -11.93 -4.10
N LEU A 401 -8.04 -11.22 -4.23
CA LEU A 401 -8.53 -10.72 -5.50
C LEU A 401 -7.75 -9.47 -5.89
N ASP A 402 -7.55 -9.27 -7.20
CA ASP A 402 -7.07 -7.98 -7.69
C ASP A 402 -8.14 -6.90 -7.48
N ILE A 403 -7.90 -6.06 -6.48
CA ILE A 403 -8.74 -4.91 -6.12
C ILE A 403 -7.97 -3.60 -6.26
N SER A 404 -6.92 -3.57 -7.09
CA SER A 404 -6.09 -2.38 -7.36
C SER A 404 -6.93 -1.21 -7.91
N GLU A 405 -7.91 -1.52 -8.77
CA GLU A 405 -8.84 -0.52 -9.29
C GLU A 405 -9.64 0.17 -8.18
N LYS A 406 -9.72 1.51 -8.25
CA LYS A 406 -10.39 2.36 -7.25
C LYS A 406 -11.82 1.91 -6.94
N LYS A 407 -12.58 1.46 -7.95
CA LYS A 407 -13.98 1.02 -7.80
C LYS A 407 -14.15 -0.14 -6.81
N HIS A 408 -13.14 -1.00 -6.67
CA HIS A 408 -13.18 -2.15 -5.76
C HIS A 408 -12.86 -1.76 -4.30
N ARG A 409 -12.44 -0.51 -4.08
CA ARG A 409 -11.98 0.04 -2.80
C ARG A 409 -12.92 1.09 -2.23
N ILE A 410 -14.07 1.28 -2.86
CA ILE A 410 -15.16 2.11 -2.37
C ILE A 410 -16.23 1.15 -1.86
N LEU A 411 -16.36 1.06 -0.53
CA LEU A 411 -17.27 0.11 0.11
C LEU A 411 -18.50 0.85 0.65
N LYS A 412 -19.67 0.21 0.55
CA LYS A 412 -20.91 0.77 1.11
C LYS A 412 -21.10 0.37 2.57
N TYR A 413 -21.59 1.29 3.38
CA TYR A 413 -22.04 1.02 4.76
C TYR A 413 -23.56 1.10 4.85
N ARG A 414 -24.15 0.59 5.94
CA ARG A 414 -25.60 0.74 6.19
C ARG A 414 -25.90 2.09 6.81
N PHE A 415 -26.94 2.78 6.36
CA PHE A 415 -27.32 4.08 6.93
C PHE A 415 -27.59 4.00 8.43
N SER A 416 -28.17 2.88 8.91
CA SER A 416 -28.37 2.60 10.34
C SER A 416 -27.10 2.60 11.20
N SER A 417 -25.91 2.50 10.59
CA SER A 417 -24.62 2.66 11.27
C SER A 417 -24.20 4.13 11.46
N LEU A 418 -24.84 5.09 10.81
CA LEU A 418 -24.58 6.51 10.97
C LEU A 418 -25.55 7.10 12.01
N ASP A 419 -25.02 7.48 13.17
CA ASP A 419 -25.81 8.00 14.30
C ASP A 419 -26.04 9.51 14.22
N GLY A 420 -25.12 10.23 13.56
CA GLY A 420 -25.23 11.67 13.41
C GLY A 420 -24.15 12.29 12.53
N VAL A 421 -24.32 13.57 12.25
CA VAL A 421 -23.31 14.41 11.59
C VAL A 421 -22.99 15.64 12.44
N ILE A 422 -21.71 16.02 12.47
CA ILE A 422 -21.21 17.15 13.25
C ILE A 422 -20.65 18.17 12.26
N PHE A 423 -21.28 19.34 12.18
CA PHE A 423 -20.80 20.44 11.37
C PHE A 423 -19.60 21.10 12.04
N GLY A 424 -18.54 21.35 11.29
CA GLY A 424 -17.40 22.13 11.75
C GLY A 424 -17.78 23.56 12.10
N ILE A 425 -16.92 24.23 12.88
CA ILE A 425 -17.12 25.62 13.32
C ILE A 425 -17.38 26.56 12.12
N LYS A 426 -16.74 26.28 10.99
CA LYS A 426 -16.75 27.11 9.78
C LYS A 426 -17.49 26.44 8.62
N THR A 427 -18.26 25.38 8.85
CA THR A 427 -19.08 24.77 7.79
C THR A 427 -20.08 25.80 7.27
N ALA A 428 -20.12 25.99 5.95
CA ALA A 428 -21.01 26.93 5.29
C ALA A 428 -22.47 26.52 5.50
N LEU A 429 -23.39 27.49 5.55
CA LEU A 429 -24.80 27.22 5.78
C LEU A 429 -25.39 26.36 4.65
N GLU A 430 -24.97 26.62 3.42
CA GLU A 430 -25.37 25.90 2.22
C GLU A 430 -25.00 24.41 2.32
N ASP A 431 -23.79 24.11 2.82
CA ASP A 431 -23.32 22.75 3.06
C ASP A 431 -24.14 22.05 4.16
N LYS A 432 -24.50 22.79 5.23
CA LYS A 432 -25.36 22.24 6.31
C LYS A 432 -26.73 21.85 5.77
N ILE A 433 -27.38 22.75 5.03
CA ILE A 433 -28.69 22.51 4.43
C ILE A 433 -28.63 21.34 3.46
N LYS A 434 -27.62 21.29 2.59
CA LYS A 434 -27.42 20.18 1.65
C LYS A 434 -27.22 18.85 2.36
N ALA A 435 -26.42 18.81 3.44
CA ALA A 435 -26.26 17.62 4.26
C ALA A 435 -27.58 17.16 4.89
N ILE A 436 -28.37 18.08 5.47
CA ILE A 436 -29.67 17.76 6.07
C ILE A 436 -30.62 17.17 5.01
N ARG A 437 -30.68 17.74 3.81
CA ARG A 437 -31.50 17.20 2.70
C ARG A 437 -31.11 15.78 2.29
N ILE A 438 -29.81 15.51 2.17
CA ILE A 438 -29.33 14.15 1.85
C ILE A 438 -29.74 13.18 2.96
N ILE A 439 -29.56 13.56 4.23
CA ILE A 439 -29.96 12.75 5.38
C ILE A 439 -31.48 12.51 5.39
N LYS A 440 -32.29 13.55 5.17
CA LYS A 440 -33.76 13.45 5.07
C LYS A 440 -34.16 12.39 4.03
N ALA A 441 -33.57 12.43 2.84
CA ALA A 441 -33.86 11.45 1.79
C ALA A 441 -33.45 10.01 2.15
N HIS A 442 -32.44 9.80 3.00
CA HIS A 442 -32.14 8.48 3.55
C HIS A 442 -33.14 8.07 4.64
N CYS A 443 -33.46 8.98 5.55
CA CYS A 443 -34.45 8.79 6.62
C CYS A 443 -35.82 8.40 6.06
N GLU A 444 -36.33 9.10 5.06
CA GLU A 444 -37.62 8.80 4.41
C GLU A 444 -37.61 7.41 3.76
N ARG A 445 -36.52 7.04 3.08
CA ARG A 445 -36.39 5.71 2.44
C ARG A 445 -36.33 4.57 3.45
N GLU A 446 -35.79 4.80 4.64
CA GLU A 446 -35.64 3.78 5.68
C GLU A 446 -36.74 3.86 6.76
N GLY A 447 -37.67 4.82 6.67
CA GLY A 447 -38.72 5.02 7.65
C GLY A 447 -38.21 5.51 9.01
N ILE A 448 -37.14 6.32 9.03
CA ILE A 448 -36.52 6.87 10.24
C ILE A 448 -37.02 8.30 10.45
N GLU A 449 -37.67 8.55 11.59
CA GLU A 449 -38.30 9.87 11.87
C GLU A 449 -37.31 10.92 12.37
N THR A 450 -36.21 10.52 13.01
CA THR A 450 -35.27 11.44 13.65
C THR A 450 -33.82 11.11 13.33
N PHE A 451 -32.99 12.16 13.24
CA PHE A 451 -31.56 12.04 13.02
C PHE A 451 -30.82 13.14 13.77
N ASN A 452 -29.64 12.83 14.32
CA ASN A 452 -28.89 13.77 15.15
C ASN A 452 -27.97 14.67 14.31
N PHE A 453 -28.20 15.97 14.37
CA PHE A 453 -27.31 16.99 13.83
C PHE A 453 -26.60 17.72 14.96
N TYR A 454 -25.29 17.92 14.83
CA TYR A 454 -24.48 18.60 15.85
C TYR A 454 -23.71 19.76 15.24
N GLN A 455 -23.35 20.74 16.08
CA GLN A 455 -22.45 21.83 15.74
C GLN A 455 -21.21 21.78 16.62
N ALA A 456 -20.03 21.77 16.01
CA ALA A 456 -18.77 21.93 16.71
C ALA A 456 -18.57 23.39 17.14
N TYR A 457 -18.03 23.60 18.34
CA TYR A 457 -17.70 24.91 18.91
C TYR A 457 -16.44 24.81 19.78
N TYR A 458 -15.76 25.94 19.99
CA TYR A 458 -14.64 26.01 20.93
C TYR A 458 -15.17 26.20 22.36
N ASP A 459 -14.79 25.30 23.26
CA ASP A 459 -15.07 25.44 24.69
C ASP A 459 -13.85 26.01 25.42
N PRO A 460 -13.92 27.23 25.99
CA PRO A 460 -12.80 27.84 26.70
C PRO A 460 -12.47 27.14 28.02
N VAL A 461 -13.38 26.35 28.60
CA VAL A 461 -13.15 25.64 29.86
C VAL A 461 -12.26 24.42 29.62
N SER A 462 -12.67 23.52 28.73
CA SER A 462 -11.85 22.36 28.34
C SER A 462 -10.69 22.71 27.41
N LYS A 463 -10.68 23.93 26.83
CA LYS A 463 -9.71 24.38 25.82
C LYS A 463 -9.63 23.45 24.62
N SER A 464 -10.78 22.90 24.22
CA SER A 464 -10.88 21.92 23.14
C SER A 464 -12.11 22.20 22.28
N ILE A 465 -12.23 21.49 21.16
CA ILE A 465 -13.45 21.51 20.37
C ILE A 465 -14.47 20.61 21.07
N GLN A 466 -15.67 21.12 21.27
CA GLN A 466 -16.82 20.34 21.73
C GLN A 466 -17.91 20.36 20.66
N ASN A 467 -18.93 19.55 20.82
CA ASN A 467 -20.09 19.55 19.94
C ASN A 467 -21.39 19.52 20.73
N GLY A 468 -22.39 20.25 20.25
CA GLY A 468 -23.72 20.31 20.84
C GLY A 468 -24.76 19.85 19.85
N LEU A 469 -25.78 19.14 20.33
CA LEU A 469 -26.93 18.75 19.52
C LEU A 469 -27.66 20.02 19.06
N LEU A 470 -27.93 20.12 17.77
CA LEU A 470 -28.75 21.19 17.22
C LEU A 470 -30.23 20.88 17.47
N PRO A 471 -31.02 21.85 17.96
CA PRO A 471 -32.46 21.69 18.13
C PRO A 471 -33.16 21.82 16.77
N LEU A 472 -32.88 20.87 15.87
CA LEU A 472 -33.38 20.80 14.51
C LEU A 472 -33.86 19.38 14.19
N THR A 473 -34.77 19.28 13.25
CA THR A 473 -35.32 18.07 12.65
C THR A 473 -34.82 17.93 11.20
N ILE A 474 -35.07 16.78 10.59
CA ILE A 474 -34.77 16.56 9.17
C ILE A 474 -35.59 17.47 8.24
N ASN A 475 -36.69 18.05 8.71
CA ASN A 475 -37.59 18.88 7.90
C ASN A 475 -37.19 20.37 7.86
N ASP A 476 -36.35 20.83 8.77
CA ASP A 476 -35.96 22.25 8.88
C ASP A 476 -35.16 22.78 7.68
N ALA A 477 -34.66 21.89 6.80
CA ALA A 477 -33.97 22.30 5.57
C ALA A 477 -34.92 22.77 4.45
N ASP A 478 -36.22 22.44 4.53
CA ASP A 478 -37.23 22.76 3.52
C ASP A 478 -38.51 23.32 4.17
N PRO A 479 -38.46 24.51 4.79
CA PRO A 479 -39.64 25.13 5.39
C PRO A 479 -40.64 25.50 4.29
N GLY A 480 -41.70 24.69 4.12
CA GLY A 480 -42.79 24.97 3.17
C GLY A 480 -43.40 23.77 2.44
N GLN A 481 -42.95 22.53 2.65
CA GLN A 481 -43.61 21.35 2.05
C GLN A 481 -44.76 20.78 2.87
N ASP A 482 -44.77 20.93 4.20
CA ASP A 482 -45.84 20.40 5.06
C ASP A 482 -47.12 21.27 5.07
N ASP A 483 -47.00 22.58 4.80
CA ASP A 483 -48.15 23.51 4.79
C ASP A 483 -49.04 23.40 3.53
N LEU A 484 -48.60 22.67 2.50
CA LEU A 484 -49.39 22.50 1.27
C LEU A 484 -50.39 21.33 1.37
N THR A 485 -50.23 20.40 2.32
CA THR A 485 -51.16 19.27 2.47
C THR A 485 -52.36 19.56 3.37
N GLU A 486 -52.33 20.60 4.21
CA GLU A 486 -53.48 20.96 5.07
C GLU A 486 -54.41 22.03 4.46
N SER A 487 -53.97 22.75 3.42
CA SER A 487 -54.78 23.84 2.82
C SER A 487 -55.79 23.39 1.74
N GLU A 488 -55.70 22.16 1.21
CA GLU A 488 -56.61 21.68 0.15
C GLU A 488 -57.91 21.00 0.66
N THR A 489 -58.09 20.84 1.98
CA THR A 489 -59.35 20.28 2.53
C THR A 489 -60.31 21.32 3.12
N ALA A 490 -59.94 22.61 3.09
CA ALA A 490 -60.74 23.71 3.62
C ALA A 490 -61.25 24.67 2.53
N SER A 491 -61.74 24.16 1.40
CA SER A 491 -62.53 24.98 0.46
C SER A 491 -63.46 24.15 -0.45
N VAL A 492 -64.39 23.40 0.15
CA VAL A 492 -65.65 23.08 -0.51
C VAL A 492 -66.77 23.29 0.51
N GLY A 493 -67.31 24.50 0.51
CA GLY A 493 -68.57 24.88 1.15
C GLY A 493 -69.61 25.20 0.10
#